data_AF-A0A7W1RYV2-F1
#
_entry.id   AF-A0A7W1RYV2-F1
#
_cell.length_a   1.000
_cell.length_b   1.000
_cell.length_c   1.000
_cell.angle_alpha   90.00
_cell.angle_beta   90.00
_cell.angle_gamma   90.00
#
_symmetry.space_group_name_H-M   'P 1'
#
loop_
_entity.id
_entity.type
_entity.pdbx_description
1 polymer ?
#
loop_
_entity_poly.entity_id
_entity_poly.type
_entity_poly.pdbx_seq_one_letter_code
_entity_poly.pdbx_strand_id
1 'polypeptide(L)'
;AITGPAGTVTVYTQQTRHHGTRFLASAGQRLVLWIALQDADELFSLPRLFTIKSGREQSAEGVYEASMGRFIAGASPRQLELLGFPPAGDRWWTAERIGCMQRRWPGFVGRDLVLPSLR
;
A
#
# COMPACT_ATOMS: atom_id res chain seq x y z
N ALA A 1 12.09 -24.05 -11.46
CA ALA A 1 11.59 -23.70 -10.12
C ALA A 1 12.25 -22.41 -9.69
N ILE A 2 11.53 -21.48 -9.07
CA ILE A 2 12.13 -20.27 -8.49
C ILE A 2 12.73 -20.67 -7.13
N THR A 3 14.02 -20.45 -6.97
CA THR A 3 14.79 -20.80 -5.78
C THR A 3 15.79 -19.70 -5.48
N GLY A 4 16.01 -19.39 -4.21
CA GLY A 4 17.00 -18.41 -3.80
C GLY A 4 17.00 -18.20 -2.29
N PRO A 5 17.97 -17.46 -1.75
CA PRO A 5 18.00 -17.09 -0.34
C PRO A 5 16.83 -16.16 0.03
N ALA A 6 16.60 -15.98 1.33
CA ALA A 6 15.64 -14.99 1.84
C ALA A 6 15.95 -13.59 1.26
N GLY A 7 14.91 -12.88 0.85
CA GLY A 7 15.04 -11.60 0.15
C GLY A 7 15.14 -11.71 -1.38
N THR A 8 15.17 -12.92 -1.95
CA THR A 8 15.03 -13.10 -3.40
C THR A 8 13.69 -12.53 -3.87
N VAL A 9 13.73 -11.59 -4.81
CA VAL A 9 12.55 -11.03 -5.47
C VAL A 9 12.36 -11.73 -6.80
N THR A 10 11.12 -12.14 -7.08
CA THR A 10 10.74 -12.65 -8.40
C THR A 10 9.59 -11.82 -8.93
N VAL A 11 9.75 -11.33 -10.16
CA VAL A 11 8.75 -10.54 -10.87
C VAL A 11 8.25 -11.35 -12.04
N TYR A 12 6.93 -11.42 -12.20
CA TYR A 12 6.28 -12.05 -13.34
C TYR A 12 5.01 -11.29 -13.69
N THR A 13 4.49 -11.54 -14.89
CA THR A 13 3.31 -10.85 -15.42
C THR A 13 2.04 -11.67 -15.18
N GLN A 14 0.87 -11.05 -15.34
CA GLN A 14 -0.43 -11.74 -15.28
C GLN A 14 -0.57 -12.89 -16.31
N GLN A 15 0.27 -12.90 -17.36
CA GLN A 15 0.32 -13.95 -18.38
C GLN A 15 1.19 -15.15 -17.97
N THR A 16 1.97 -15.01 -16.90
CA THR A 16 2.87 -16.07 -16.44
C THR A 16 2.10 -17.16 -15.72
N ARG A 17 1.98 -18.34 -16.33
CA ARG A 17 1.47 -19.54 -15.66
C ARG A 17 2.49 -20.02 -14.64
N HIS A 18 2.08 -20.11 -13.40
CA HIS A 18 2.92 -20.55 -12.29
C HIS A 18 2.08 -21.30 -11.27
N HIS A 19 2.75 -22.08 -10.42
CA HIS A 19 2.10 -22.75 -9.30
C HIS A 19 3.09 -22.91 -8.14
N GLY A 20 2.57 -22.99 -6.92
CA GLY A 20 3.35 -23.34 -5.75
C GLY A 20 3.82 -24.80 -5.82
N THR A 21 5.07 -25.04 -5.42
CA THR A 21 5.56 -26.41 -5.22
C THR A 21 5.05 -26.96 -3.88
N ARG A 22 4.93 -28.30 -3.79
CA ARG A 22 4.61 -29.00 -2.53
C ARG A 22 5.66 -28.72 -1.46
N PHE A 23 5.22 -28.67 -0.21
CA PHE A 23 6.06 -28.66 0.98
C PHE A 23 6.36 -30.11 1.38
N LEU A 24 7.58 -30.58 1.11
CA LEU A 24 7.98 -31.97 1.35
C LEU A 24 8.90 -32.14 2.57
N ALA A 25 9.42 -31.05 3.12
CA ALA A 25 10.29 -31.09 4.29
C ALA A 25 9.47 -31.43 5.55
N SER A 26 10.05 -32.22 6.45
CA SER A 26 9.44 -32.57 7.75
C SER A 26 9.37 -31.39 8.72
N ALA A 27 10.11 -30.31 8.46
CA ALA A 27 10.09 -29.07 9.23
C ALA A 27 10.48 -27.87 8.34
N GLY A 28 10.14 -26.66 8.80
CA GLY A 28 10.45 -25.38 8.15
C GLY A 28 9.25 -24.70 7.51
N GLN A 29 9.40 -23.42 7.20
CA GLN A 29 8.37 -22.58 6.59
C GLN A 29 8.94 -21.84 5.37
N ARG A 30 8.11 -21.64 4.33
CA ARG A 30 8.42 -20.75 3.20
C ARG A 30 7.47 -19.56 3.25
N LEU A 31 7.99 -18.44 3.72
CA LEU A 31 7.24 -17.18 3.76
C LEU A 31 7.49 -16.42 2.45
N VAL A 32 6.43 -15.90 1.85
CA VAL A 32 6.49 -15.07 0.65
C VAL A 32 5.57 -13.88 0.84
N LEU A 33 6.08 -12.69 0.56
CA LEU A 33 5.26 -11.49 0.43
C LEU A 33 4.87 -11.33 -1.04
N TRP A 34 3.57 -11.22 -1.30
CA TRP A 34 3.04 -10.98 -2.63
C TRP A 34 2.70 -9.50 -2.79
N ILE A 35 3.31 -8.86 -3.79
CA ILE A 35 3.03 -7.46 -4.14
C ILE A 35 2.53 -7.45 -5.58
N ALA A 36 1.29 -6.99 -5.77
CA ALA A 36 0.76 -6.74 -7.10
C ALA A 36 1.05 -5.28 -7.47
N LEU A 37 1.80 -5.09 -8.54
CA LEU A 37 2.00 -3.80 -9.19
C LEU A 37 1.12 -3.72 -10.43
N GLN A 38 0.66 -2.52 -10.73
CA GLN A 38 -0.32 -2.24 -11.76
C GLN A 38 -0.10 -0.82 -12.27
N ASP A 39 -0.69 -0.51 -13.42
CA ASP A 39 -0.66 0.84 -13.97
C ASP A 39 -1.34 1.83 -13.00
N ALA A 40 -0.82 3.06 -12.97
CA ALA A 40 -1.34 4.12 -12.10
C ALA A 40 -2.66 4.70 -12.63
N ASP A 41 -2.88 4.63 -13.95
CA ASP A 41 -4.06 5.18 -14.62
C ASP A 41 -5.26 4.21 -14.61
N GLU A 42 -5.05 2.97 -14.15
CA GLU A 42 -6.12 1.99 -14.05
C GLU A 42 -7.05 2.33 -12.88
N LEU A 43 -8.31 2.68 -13.19
CA LEU A 43 -9.35 3.08 -12.23
C LEU A 43 -9.83 1.90 -11.33
N PHE A 44 -9.71 0.68 -11.88
CA PHE A 44 -9.98 -0.68 -11.38
C PHE A 44 -9.45 -1.18 -10.04
N SER A 45 -8.63 -0.39 -9.35
CA SER A 45 -7.31 -0.93 -9.07
C SER A 45 -7.01 -1.09 -7.57
N LEU A 46 -6.32 -2.18 -7.21
CA LEU A 46 -6.18 -2.66 -5.83
C LEU A 46 -5.62 -1.62 -4.84
N PRO A 47 -4.69 -0.71 -5.20
CA PRO A 47 -4.25 0.39 -4.33
C PRO A 47 -5.40 1.35 -3.98
N ARG A 48 -6.25 1.70 -4.95
CA ARG A 48 -7.44 2.54 -4.69
C ARG A 48 -8.46 1.78 -3.82
N LEU A 49 -8.56 0.46 -3.95
CA LEU A 49 -9.39 -0.39 -3.09
C LEU A 49 -8.80 -0.63 -1.69
N PHE A 50 -7.47 -0.52 -1.53
CA PHE A 50 -6.79 -0.72 -0.25
C PHE A 50 -7.27 0.30 0.78
N THR A 51 -7.38 1.57 0.37
CA THR A 51 -7.88 2.67 1.22
C THR A 51 -9.38 2.57 1.54
N ILE A 52 -10.14 1.82 0.73
CA ILE A 52 -11.57 1.55 0.93
C ILE A 52 -11.76 0.38 1.92
N LYS A 53 -11.02 -0.72 1.75
CA LYS A 53 -11.11 -1.91 2.63
C LYS A 53 -10.46 -1.69 4.00
N SER A 54 -9.50 -0.77 4.12
CA SER A 54 -8.86 -0.42 5.39
C SER A 54 -9.66 0.60 6.23
N GLY A 55 -10.92 0.88 5.87
CA GLY A 55 -11.79 1.80 6.59
C GLY A 55 -12.43 1.17 7.83
N ARG A 56 -12.07 1.69 9.02
CA ARG A 56 -12.70 1.71 10.36
C ARG A 56 -13.39 0.45 10.96
N GLU A 57 -13.83 -0.56 10.21
CA GLU A 57 -14.83 -1.52 10.71
C GLU A 57 -14.58 -3.00 10.35
N GLN A 58 -13.34 -3.41 10.03
CA GLN A 58 -13.10 -4.81 9.59
C GLN A 58 -12.30 -5.70 10.55
N SER A 59 -11.96 -5.24 11.76
CA SER A 59 -11.45 -6.13 12.81
C SER A 59 -12.24 -5.94 14.09
N ALA A 60 -12.78 -7.03 14.65
CA ALA A 60 -13.50 -7.07 15.93
C ALA A 60 -12.72 -6.48 17.12
N GLU A 61 -11.42 -6.22 16.94
CA GLU A 61 -10.46 -5.80 17.98
C GLU A 61 -9.79 -4.44 17.68
N GLY A 62 -10.10 -3.76 16.57
CA GLY A 62 -9.52 -2.45 16.21
C GLY A 62 -8.00 -2.40 15.90
N VAL A 63 -7.27 -3.50 16.04
CA VAL A 63 -5.78 -3.54 15.91
C VAL A 63 -5.28 -3.23 14.50
N TYR A 64 -6.02 -3.64 13.46
CA TYR A 64 -5.66 -3.38 12.06
C TYR A 64 -5.75 -1.87 11.72
N GLU A 65 -6.71 -1.17 12.32
CA GLU A 65 -6.92 0.26 12.12
C GLU A 65 -5.77 1.08 12.71
N ALA A 66 -5.34 0.75 13.93
CA ALA A 66 -4.23 1.47 14.58
C ALA A 66 -2.91 1.34 13.82
N SER A 67 -2.62 0.17 13.24
CA SER A 67 -1.37 -0.06 12.50
C SER A 67 -1.37 0.64 11.14
N MET A 68 -2.50 0.59 10.42
CA MET A 68 -2.66 1.32 9.16
C MET A 68 -2.65 2.83 9.38
N GLY A 69 -3.35 3.31 10.41
CA GLY A 69 -3.39 4.72 10.77
C GLY A 69 -2.01 5.28 11.08
N ARG A 70 -1.19 4.56 11.87
CA ARG A 70 0.20 4.94 12.12
C ARG A 70 1.03 5.01 10.84
N PHE A 71 0.87 4.03 9.95
CA PHE A 71 1.59 4.01 8.67
C PHE A 71 1.19 5.18 7.79
N ILE A 72 -0.11 5.43 7.59
CA ILE A 72 -0.62 6.53 6.75
C ILE A 72 -0.22 7.89 7.33
N ALA A 73 -0.29 8.07 8.67
CA ALA A 73 0.10 9.31 9.32
C ALA A 73 1.58 9.66 9.12
N GLY A 74 2.46 8.65 9.07
CA GLY A 74 3.90 8.80 8.87
C GLY A 74 4.39 8.59 7.43
N ALA A 75 3.51 8.29 6.48
CA ALA A 75 3.90 7.97 5.11
C ALA A 75 4.38 9.23 4.37
N SER A 76 5.51 9.10 3.65
CA SER A 76 5.97 10.11 2.70
C SER A 76 4.99 10.27 1.54
N PRO A 77 5.00 11.42 0.83
CA PRO A 77 4.20 11.61 -0.37
C PRO A 77 4.31 10.47 -1.39
N ARG A 78 5.53 9.96 -1.61
CA ARG A 78 5.76 8.85 -2.53
C ARG A 78 5.13 7.53 -2.06
N GLN A 79 5.16 7.26 -0.76
CA GLN A 79 4.50 6.08 -0.20
C GLN A 79 2.97 6.18 -0.31
N LEU A 80 2.41 7.37 -0.08
CA LEU A 80 0.98 7.63 -0.27
C LEU A 80 0.56 7.44 -1.74
N GLU A 81 1.37 7.95 -2.67
CA GLU A 81 1.13 7.78 -4.12
C GLU A 81 1.07 6.29 -4.50
N LEU A 82 1.97 5.45 -3.96
CA LEU A 82 1.97 3.99 -4.19
C LEU A 82 0.70 3.30 -3.64
N LEU A 83 0.01 3.91 -2.68
CA LEU A 83 -1.27 3.45 -2.15
C LEU A 83 -2.48 4.05 -2.89
N GLY A 84 -2.25 4.77 -3.99
CA GLY A 84 -3.30 5.35 -4.82
C GLY A 84 -3.81 6.71 -4.36
N PHE A 85 -3.15 7.36 -3.40
CA PHE A 85 -3.41 8.78 -3.12
C PHE A 85 -2.89 9.65 -4.28
N PRO A 86 -3.48 10.84 -4.54
CA PRO A 86 -2.96 11.74 -5.56
C PRO A 86 -1.50 12.15 -5.30
N PRO A 87 -0.69 12.38 -6.35
CA PRO A 87 0.70 12.79 -6.20
C PRO A 87 0.82 14.15 -5.50
N ALA A 88 1.98 14.45 -4.92
CA ALA A 88 2.25 15.77 -4.34
C ALA A 88 2.19 16.87 -5.41
N GLY A 89 1.54 17.99 -5.07
CA GLY A 89 1.26 19.10 -5.97
C GLY A 89 -0.02 18.92 -6.80
N ASP A 90 -0.71 17.78 -6.71
CA ASP A 90 -1.99 17.60 -7.37
C ASP A 90 -3.05 18.56 -6.81
N ARG A 91 -3.88 19.13 -7.70
CA ARG A 91 -4.97 20.06 -7.35
C ARG A 91 -5.99 19.48 -6.38
N TRP A 92 -6.04 18.15 -6.22
CA TRP A 92 -6.85 17.49 -5.22
C TRP A 92 -6.41 17.82 -3.79
N TRP A 93 -5.13 18.09 -3.56
CA TRP A 93 -4.60 18.45 -2.25
C TRP A 93 -4.91 19.91 -1.89
N THR A 94 -6.05 20.10 -1.25
CA THR A 94 -6.45 21.38 -0.64
C THR A 94 -6.27 21.35 0.87
N ALA A 95 -6.18 22.52 1.51
CA ALA A 95 -6.15 22.62 2.98
C ALA A 95 -7.33 21.88 3.65
N GLU A 96 -8.51 21.96 3.04
CA GLU A 96 -9.71 21.22 3.48
C GLU A 96 -9.49 19.70 3.44
N ARG A 97 -8.94 19.18 2.33
CA ARG A 97 -8.66 17.74 2.15
C ARG A 97 -7.60 17.25 3.13
N ILE A 98 -6.56 18.05 3.38
CA ILE A 98 -5.57 17.76 4.43
C ILE A 98 -6.24 17.71 5.81
N GLY A 99 -7.14 18.65 6.11
CA GLY A 99 -7.93 18.62 7.36
C GLY A 99 -8.81 17.36 7.48
N CYS A 100 -9.43 16.90 6.38
CA CYS A 100 -10.15 15.62 6.36
C CYS A 100 -9.22 14.43 6.66
N MET A 101 -8.03 14.42 6.07
CA MET A 101 -7.03 13.38 6.32
C MET A 101 -6.58 13.35 7.78
N GLN A 102 -6.35 14.51 8.40
CA GLN A 102 -6.00 14.63 9.83
C GLN A 102 -7.09 14.09 10.75
N ARG A 103 -8.37 14.31 10.42
CA ARG A 103 -9.49 13.75 11.18
C ARG A 103 -9.60 12.24 11.04
N ARG A 104 -9.32 11.71 9.84
CA ARG A 104 -9.36 10.26 9.58
C ARG A 104 -8.15 9.53 10.14
N TRP A 105 -6.97 10.16 10.08
CA TRP A 105 -5.68 9.59 10.46
C TRP A 105 -4.93 10.57 11.38
N PRO A 106 -5.15 10.48 12.71
CA PRO A 106 -4.47 11.35 13.66
C PRO A 106 -2.94 11.29 13.51
N GLY A 107 -2.30 12.46 13.44
CA GLY A 107 -0.85 12.58 13.21
C GLY A 107 -0.44 12.82 11.75
N PHE A 108 -1.38 12.78 10.79
CA PHE A 108 -1.11 13.10 9.40
C PHE A 108 -0.73 14.59 9.20
N VAL A 109 0.48 14.87 8.72
CA VAL A 109 0.94 16.27 8.56
C VAL A 109 0.49 16.87 7.23
N GLY A 110 0.66 16.13 6.13
CA GLY A 110 0.19 16.51 4.80
C GLY A 110 0.82 17.75 4.15
N ARG A 111 1.69 18.50 4.85
CA ARG A 111 2.33 19.73 4.33
C ARG A 111 3.10 19.53 3.02
N ASP A 112 3.76 18.38 2.89
CA ASP A 112 4.63 18.05 1.76
C ASP A 112 3.84 17.57 0.52
N LEU A 113 2.50 17.54 0.61
CA LEU A 113 1.61 17.18 -0.50
C LEU A 113 1.10 18.40 -1.27
N VAL A 114 1.19 19.60 -0.69
CA VAL A 114 0.72 20.85 -1.30
C VAL A 114 1.83 21.53 -2.11
N LEU A 115 3.10 21.23 -1.81
CA LEU A 115 4.23 21.75 -2.56
C LEU A 115 4.35 21.01 -3.91
N PRO A 116 4.71 21.70 -5.01
CA PRO A 116 4.99 21.04 -6.28
C PRO A 116 6.10 20.00 -6.06
N SER A 117 5.87 18.78 -6.55
CA SER A 117 6.96 17.81 -6.62
C SER A 117 8.06 18.39 -7.53
N LEU A 118 9.26 18.59 -6.98
CA LEU A 118 10.45 18.85 -7.78
C LEU A 118 10.74 17.55 -8.56
N ARG A 119 10.18 17.43 -9.75
CA ARG A 119 10.55 16.46 -10.76
C ARG A 119 10.78 17.17 -12.08
#